data_AF-A0A519HFC3-F1
#
_entry.id   AF-A0A519HFC3-F1
#
_cell.length_a   1.000
_cell.length_b   1.000
_cell.length_c   1.000
_cell.angle_alpha   90.00
_cell.angle_beta   90.00
_cell.angle_gamma   90.00
#
_symmetry.space_group_name_H-M   'P 1'
#
loop_
_entity.id
_entity.type
_entity.pdbx_description
1 polymer ?
#
loop_
_entity_poly.entity_id
_entity_poly.type
_entity_poly.pdbx_seq_one_letter_code
_entity_poly.pdbx_strand_id
1 'polypeptide(L)' 'NLDWQSRELATVGALAALPGAESQLQSHVGFSLNVGLTVPQLRDLADTLAQRGQHEAAGRARAAIAQVEAAKK' A
#
# COMPACT_ATOMS: atom_id res chain seq x y z
N ASN A 1 -6.05 -20.46 5.52
CA ASN A 1 -6.24 -19.56 4.37
C ASN A 1 -6.13 -18.13 4.91
N LEU A 2 -5.41 -17.22 4.25
CA LEU A 2 -5.28 -15.83 4.74
C LEU A 2 -6.61 -15.08 4.60
N ASP A 3 -6.89 -14.18 5.53
CA ASP A 3 -8.02 -13.25 5.46
C ASP A 3 -7.81 -12.18 4.37
N TRP A 4 -8.86 -11.41 4.08
CA TRP A 4 -8.83 -10.40 3.02
C TRP A 4 -7.82 -9.28 3.30
N GLN A 5 -7.70 -8.83 4.56
CA GLN A 5 -6.77 -7.77 4.95
C GLN A 5 -5.32 -8.21 4.76
N SER A 6 -4.97 -9.43 5.17
CA SER A 6 -3.62 -9.98 5.01
C SER A 6 -3.25 -10.17 3.54
N ARG A 7 -4.22 -10.55 2.68
CA ARG A 7 -4.00 -10.65 1.23
C ARG A 7 -3.71 -9.29 0.62
N GLU A 8 -4.46 -8.26 0.98
CA GLU A 8 -4.23 -6.91 0.45
C GLU A 8 -2.91 -6.32 0.94
N LEU A 9 -2.54 -6.50 2.20
CA LEU A 9 -1.22 -6.08 2.69
C LEU A 9 -0.08 -6.77 1.92
N ALA A 10 -0.20 -8.07 1.63
CA ALA A 10 0.78 -8.79 0.83
C ALA A 10 0.87 -8.25 -0.61
N THR A 11 -0.29 -8.00 -1.25
CA THR A 11 -0.35 -7.45 -2.61
C THR A 11 0.19 -6.02 -2.68
N VAL A 12 -0.19 -5.14 -1.76
CA VAL A 12 0.32 -3.76 -1.70
C VAL A 12 1.83 -3.75 -1.49
N GLY A 13 2.36 -4.59 -0.60
CA GLY A 13 3.81 -4.73 -0.40
C GLY A 13 4.54 -5.21 -1.66
N ALA A 14 3.99 -6.23 -2.34
CA ALA A 14 4.56 -6.74 -3.59
C ALA A 14 4.54 -5.71 -4.72
N LEU A 15 3.42 -5.01 -4.91
CA LEU A 15 3.29 -3.96 -5.93
C LEU A 15 4.18 -2.76 -5.63
N ALA A 16 4.33 -2.38 -4.36
CA ALA A 16 5.26 -1.32 -3.97
C ALA A 16 6.72 -1.65 -4.34
N ALA A 17 7.10 -2.93 -4.29
CA ALA A 17 8.43 -3.38 -4.70
C ALA A 17 8.66 -3.38 -6.22
N LEU A 18 7.61 -3.21 -7.05
CA LEU A 18 7.69 -3.30 -8.51
C LEU A 18 7.59 -1.91 -9.17
N PRO A 19 8.68 -1.35 -9.70
CA PRO A 19 8.62 -0.12 -10.51
C PRO A 19 7.71 -0.28 -11.73
N GLY A 20 6.87 0.70 -12.03
CA GLY A 20 5.94 0.65 -13.16
C GLY A 20 4.56 0.06 -12.82
N ALA A 21 4.33 -0.36 -11.57
CA ALA A 21 3.06 -0.90 -11.09
C ALA A 21 2.21 0.13 -10.33
N GLU A 22 2.43 1.43 -10.55
CA GLU A 22 1.85 2.50 -9.72
C GLU A 22 0.31 2.53 -9.81
N SER A 23 -0.27 2.26 -10.98
CA SER A 23 -1.72 2.24 -11.15
C SER A 23 -2.38 1.06 -10.42
N GLN A 24 -1.74 -0.11 -10.42
CA GLN A 24 -2.19 -1.28 -9.66
C GLN A 24 -2.03 -1.03 -8.16
N LEU A 25 -0.90 -0.46 -7.75
CA LEU A 25 -0.64 -0.11 -6.36
C LEU A 25 -1.71 0.85 -5.83
N GLN A 26 -2.02 1.92 -6.57
CA GLN A 26 -3.08 2.87 -6.20
C GLN A 26 -4.45 2.17 -6.09
N SER A 27 -4.77 1.28 -7.02
CA SER A 27 -6.02 0.51 -7.03
C SER A 27 -6.15 -0.39 -5.80
N HIS A 28 -5.09 -1.12 -5.46
CA HIS A 28 -5.06 -2.01 -4.28
C HIS A 28 -5.03 -1.25 -2.96
N VAL A 29 -4.36 -0.09 -2.87
CA VAL A 29 -4.46 0.81 -1.72
C VAL A 29 -5.91 1.28 -1.53
N GLY A 30 -6.61 1.64 -2.61
CA GLY A 30 -8.03 1.98 -2.56
C GLY A 30 -8.91 0.82 -2.10
N PHE A 31 -8.69 -0.39 -2.65
CA PHE A 31 -9.44 -1.59 -2.29
C PHE A 31 -9.16 -2.07 -0.85
N SER A 32 -7.93 -1.90 -0.38
CA SER A 32 -7.53 -2.17 1.01
C SER A 32 -8.46 -1.49 2.02
N LEU A 33 -8.86 -0.25 1.74
CA LEU A 33 -9.78 0.50 2.59
C LEU A 33 -11.20 -0.08 2.58
N ASN A 34 -11.63 -0.68 1.47
CA ASN A 34 -12.95 -1.31 1.35
C ASN A 34 -13.02 -2.65 2.10
N VAL A 35 -11.89 -3.34 2.27
CA VAL A 35 -11.79 -4.57 3.06
C VAL A 35 -11.39 -4.33 4.52
N GLY A 36 -11.44 -3.06 4.97
CA GLY A 36 -11.32 -2.68 6.38
C GLY A 36 -9.89 -2.40 6.85
N LEU A 37 -8.90 -2.24 5.96
CA LEU A 37 -7.62 -1.62 6.34
C LEU A 37 -7.81 -0.11 6.48
N THR A 38 -7.01 0.49 7.35
CA THR A 38 -7.01 1.94 7.58
C THR A 38 -5.78 2.58 6.96
N VAL A 39 -5.86 3.89 6.70
CA VAL A 39 -4.70 4.66 6.22
C VAL A 39 -3.48 4.52 7.17
N PRO A 40 -3.62 4.62 8.51
CA PRO A 40 -2.51 4.34 9.43
C PRO A 40 -1.88 2.96 9.23
N GLN A 41 -2.67 1.89 9.11
CA GLN A 41 -2.13 0.54 8.87
C GLN A 41 -1.37 0.43 7.54
N LEU A 42 -1.82 1.12 6.49
CA LEU A 42 -1.10 1.17 5.22
C LEU A 42 0.19 2.00 5.30
N ARG A 43 0.22 3.05 6.13
CA ARG A 43 1.45 3.80 6.42
C ARG A 43 2.43 2.96 7.24
N ASP A 44 1.96 2.18 8.20
CA ASP A 44 2.78 1.23 8.97
C ASP A 44 3.44 0.18 8.06
N LEU A 45 2.73 -0.28 7.02
CA LEU A 45 3.32 -1.13 5.98
C LEU A 45 4.48 -0.41 5.27
N ALA A 46 4.28 0.84 4.84
CA ALA A 46 5.32 1.62 4.18
C ALA A 46 6.54 1.88 5.09
N ASP A 47 6.30 2.12 6.38
CA ASP A 47 7.36 2.30 7.37
C ASP A 47 8.12 1.00 7.62
N THR A 48 7.42 -0.14 7.66
CA THR A 48 8.04 -1.48 7.73
C THR A 48 8.94 -1.75 6.53
N LEU A 49 8.51 -1.37 5.32
CA LEU A 49 9.33 -1.48 4.10
C LEU A 49 10.60 -0.63 4.24
N ALA A 50 10.49 0.61 4.71
CA ALA A 50 11.64 1.50 4.91
C ALA A 50 12.62 0.96 5.98
N GLN A 51 12.11 0.45 7.10
CA GLN A 51 12.92 -0.17 8.16
C GLN A 51 13.69 -1.39 7.67
N ARG A 52 13.17 -2.09 6.66
CA ARG A 52 13.83 -3.23 6.00
C ARG A 52 14.78 -2.82 4.86
N GLY A 53 15.06 -1.53 4.69
CA GLY A 53 15.94 -1.00 3.65
C GLY A 53 15.28 -0.88 2.27
N GLN A 54 13.98 -1.13 2.14
CA GLN A 54 13.24 -1.03 0.88
C GLN A 54 12.70 0.40 0.68
N HIS A 55 13.60 1.38 0.68
CA HIS A 55 13.25 2.80 0.66
C HIS A 55 12.43 3.21 -0.56
N GLU A 56 12.77 2.69 -1.74
CA GLU A 56 12.02 2.94 -2.99
C GLU A 56 10.59 2.39 -2.94
N ALA A 57 10.43 1.18 -2.39
CA ALA A 57 9.11 0.56 -2.24
C ALA A 57 8.26 1.34 -1.22
N ALA A 58 8.86 1.73 -0.08
CA ALA A 58 8.21 2.59 0.89
C ALA A 58 7.77 3.94 0.28
N GLY A 59 8.61 4.55 -0.57
CA GLY A 59 8.29 5.78 -1.29
C GLY A 59 7.07 5.62 -2.19
N ARG A 60 7.04 4.56 -3.01
CA ARG A 60 5.88 4.23 -3.87
C ARG A 60 4.61 3.98 -3.07
N ALA A 61 4.69 3.22 -1.97
CA ALA A 61 3.55 2.96 -1.08
C ALA A 61 2.99 4.26 -0.50
N ARG A 62 3.85 5.16 0.03
CA ARG A 62 3.44 6.46 0.57
C ARG A 62 2.79 7.35 -0.50
N ALA A 63 3.35 7.36 -1.71
CA ALA A 63 2.79 8.12 -2.83
C ALA A 63 1.37 7.64 -3.20
N ALA A 64 1.17 6.32 -3.31
CA ALA A 64 -0.13 5.75 -3.61
C ALA A 64 -1.17 6.04 -2.51
N ILE A 65 -0.78 5.94 -1.23
CA ILE A 65 -1.64 6.30 -0.09
C ILE A 65 -2.08 7.77 -0.19
N ALA A 66 -1.14 8.68 -0.42
CA ALA A 66 -1.44 10.11 -0.53
C ALA A 66 -2.38 10.42 -1.71
N GLN A 67 -2.20 9.77 -2.86
CA GLN A 67 -3.08 9.93 -4.02
C GLN A 67 -4.51 9.44 -3.74
N VAL A 68 -4.66 8.29 -3.07
CA VAL A 68 -5.98 7.75 -2.70
C VAL A 68 -6.68 8.66 -1.69
N GLU A 69 -5.95 9.20 -0.70
CA GLU A 69 -6.51 10.17 0.25
C GLU A 69 -6.94 11.48 -0.44
N ALA A 70 -6.16 11.96 -1.41
CA ALA A 70 -6.50 13.15 -2.18
C ALA A 70 -7.75 12.95 -3.05
N ALA A 71 -7.91 11.77 -3.67
CA ALA A 71 -9.05 11.46 -4.54
C ALA A 71 -10.38 11.22 -3.78
N LYS A 72 -10.34 11.04 -2.46
CA LYS A 72 -11.54 10.87 -1.61
C LYS A 72 -12.05 12.19 -1.00
N LYS A 73 -11.32 13.30 -1.18
CA LYS A 73 -11.78 14.65 -0.82
C LYS A 73 -12.60 15.25 -1.94
#